data_AF-A0A2V6Y2Z5-F1
#
_entry.id   AF-A0A2V6Y2Z5-F1
#
_cell.length_a   1.000
_cell.length_b   1.000
_cell.length_c   1.000
_cell.angle_alpha   90.00
_cell.angle_beta   90.00
_cell.angle_gamma   90.00
#
_symmetry.space_group_name_H-M   'P 1'
#
loop_
_entity.id
_entity.type
_entity.pdbx_description
1 polymer ?
#
loop_
_entity_poly.entity_id
_entity_poly.type
_entity_poly.pdbx_seq_one_letter_code
_entity_poly.pdbx_strand_id
1 'polypeptide(L)'
;MPAAPVLSAADVPKYEDKGRKDPFQEVQLSMASGGLSVATTKLTGIVRGPRATLALLETQEGIGYILKPGDTLGDGRLMEIGADNVVFAVGPKPGAAAQRVVLRLAAN
;
A
#
# COMPACT_ATOMS: atom_id res chain seq x y z
N MET A 1 35.93 46.96 -23.57
CA MET A 1 34.87 46.05 -23.08
C MET A 1 35.30 44.63 -23.42
N PRO A 2 35.40 43.69 -22.46
CA PRO A 2 35.67 42.30 -22.82
C PRO A 2 34.44 41.68 -23.49
N ALA A 3 34.65 40.89 -24.54
CA ALA A 3 33.61 40.20 -25.27
C ALA A 3 33.04 39.03 -24.44
N ALA A 4 31.72 38.83 -24.50
CA ALA A 4 31.06 37.71 -23.84
C ALA A 4 31.50 36.37 -24.48
N PRO A 5 31.72 35.31 -23.68
CA PRO A 5 32.05 33.99 -24.22
C PRO A 5 30.87 33.46 -25.03
N VAL A 6 31.11 33.19 -26.32
CA VAL A 6 30.17 32.51 -27.20
C VAL A 6 30.20 31.02 -26.89
N LEU A 7 29.14 30.51 -26.27
CA LEU A 7 28.95 29.07 -26.09
C LEU A 7 28.61 28.45 -27.45
N SER A 8 29.52 27.64 -28.00
CA SER A 8 29.28 26.89 -29.23
C SER A 8 28.06 25.97 -29.05
N ALA A 9 27.13 25.97 -30.01
CA ALA A 9 25.91 25.15 -29.98
C ALA A 9 26.16 23.62 -29.89
N ALA A 10 27.42 23.18 -30.05
CA ALA A 10 27.86 21.81 -29.88
C ALA A 10 27.96 21.36 -28.41
N ASP A 11 28.03 22.30 -27.46
CA ASP A 11 28.16 22.02 -26.01
C ASP A 11 26.82 22.10 -25.25
N VAL A 12 25.68 22.22 -25.96
CA VAL A 12 24.37 22.16 -25.30
C VAL A 12 24.03 20.68 -25.08
N PRO A 13 24.02 20.16 -23.83
CA PRO A 13 23.65 18.78 -23.58
C PRO A 13 22.25 18.53 -24.13
N LYS A 14 22.20 17.69 -25.16
CA LYS A 14 20.96 17.36 -25.86
C LYS A 14 20.17 16.44 -24.94
N TYR A 15 19.01 16.91 -24.52
CA TYR A 15 18.12 16.17 -23.65
C TYR A 15 17.57 14.95 -24.41
N GLU A 16 17.97 13.74 -24.00
CA GLU A 16 17.51 12.48 -24.58
C GLU A 16 16.34 11.91 -23.77
N ASP A 17 15.15 11.87 -24.40
CA ASP A 17 13.91 11.35 -23.79
C ASP A 17 13.79 9.82 -23.78
N LYS A 18 14.72 9.11 -24.43
CA LYS A 18 14.59 7.65 -24.62
C LYS A 18 14.87 6.89 -23.32
N GLY A 19 13.86 6.14 -22.87
CA GLY A 19 13.97 5.26 -21.69
C GLY A 19 13.50 5.88 -20.38
N ARG A 20 12.97 7.11 -20.40
CA ARG A 20 12.39 7.74 -19.20
C ARG A 20 11.09 7.04 -18.85
N LYS A 21 11.08 6.34 -17.71
CA LYS A 21 9.86 5.77 -17.13
C LYS A 21 8.87 6.90 -16.89
N ASP A 22 7.64 6.73 -17.37
CA ASP A 22 6.58 7.74 -17.26
C ASP A 22 6.39 8.12 -15.77
N PRO A 23 6.56 9.40 -15.38
CA PRO A 23 6.37 9.82 -13.99
C PRO A 23 4.91 9.70 -13.52
N PHE A 24 3.97 9.49 -14.43
CA PHE A 24 2.56 9.23 -14.15
C PHE A 24 2.21 7.74 -14.19
N GLN A 25 3.15 6.86 -14.54
CA GLN A 25 2.99 5.45 -14.20
C GLN A 25 3.02 5.32 -12.68
N GLU A 26 1.95 4.76 -12.12
CA GLU A 26 1.91 4.38 -10.71
C GLU A 26 3.16 3.54 -10.41
N VAL A 27 4.05 4.09 -9.59
CA VAL A 27 5.14 3.32 -9.01
C VAL A 27 4.47 2.32 -8.08
N GLN A 28 4.29 1.10 -8.56
CA GLN A 28 4.06 -0.05 -7.69
C GLN A 28 5.30 -0.16 -6.81
N LEU A 29 5.23 0.50 -5.66
CA LEU A 29 6.03 0.19 -4.49
C LEU A 29 5.66 -1.24 -4.14
N SER A 30 6.30 -2.20 -4.81
CA SER A 30 6.31 -3.60 -4.41
C SER A 30 7.08 -3.67 -3.09
N MET A 31 6.45 -3.21 -2.02
CA MET A 31 6.74 -3.66 -0.67
C MET A 31 6.54 -5.17 -0.70
N ALA A 32 7.65 -5.89 -0.83
CA ALA A 32 7.76 -7.33 -0.83
C ALA A 32 6.72 -8.06 -1.70
N SER A 33 7.11 -8.35 -2.94
CA SER A 33 6.54 -9.42 -3.75
C SER A 33 6.75 -10.79 -3.07
N GLY A 34 5.95 -11.06 -2.03
CA GLY A 34 6.04 -12.21 -1.14
C GLY A 34 4.84 -12.34 -0.21
N GLY A 35 3.64 -12.49 -0.77
CA GLY A 35 2.59 -13.34 -0.20
C GLY A 35 2.02 -13.01 1.18
N LEU A 36 1.89 -11.74 1.58
CA LEU A 36 1.06 -11.44 2.75
C LEU A 36 -0.42 -11.61 2.35
N SER A 37 -1.05 -12.70 2.79
CA SER A 37 -2.48 -12.92 2.58
C SER A 37 -3.25 -12.58 3.83
N VAL A 38 -4.33 -11.82 3.71
CA VAL A 38 -5.23 -11.52 4.83
C VAL A 38 -5.75 -12.82 5.47
N ALA A 39 -5.91 -13.89 4.69
CA ALA A 39 -6.39 -15.17 5.20
C ALA A 39 -5.46 -15.84 6.24
N THR A 40 -4.15 -15.54 6.22
CA THR A 40 -3.18 -16.10 7.18
C THR A 40 -2.87 -15.16 8.35
N THR A 41 -3.50 -13.98 8.38
CA THR A 41 -3.32 -13.00 9.46
C THR A 41 -4.36 -13.17 10.55
N LYS A 42 -3.94 -12.96 11.79
CA LYS A 42 -4.79 -13.06 12.98
C LYS A 42 -5.20 -11.66 13.43
N LEU A 43 -6.50 -11.47 13.69
CA LEU A 43 -6.99 -10.27 14.38
C LEU A 43 -6.67 -10.40 15.87
N THR A 44 -5.75 -9.58 16.36
CA THR A 44 -5.31 -9.59 17.77
C THR A 44 -6.07 -8.60 18.63
N GLY A 45 -6.53 -7.50 18.05
CA GLY A 45 -7.19 -6.45 18.81
C GLY A 45 -7.95 -5.43 17.95
N ILE A 46 -8.84 -4.70 18.62
CA ILE A 46 -9.51 -3.53 18.06
C ILE A 46 -9.37 -2.40 19.08
N VAL A 47 -8.75 -1.30 18.66
CA VAL A 47 -8.58 -0.09 19.48
C VAL A 47 -9.62 0.94 19.06
N ARG A 48 -10.49 1.34 19.99
CA ARG A 48 -11.49 2.38 19.74
C ARG A 48 -11.05 3.68 20.39
N GLY A 49 -10.75 4.68 19.56
CA GLY A 49 -10.48 6.04 20.01
C GLY A 49 -11.60 7.01 19.62
N PRO A 50 -11.61 8.22 20.20
CA PRO A 50 -12.61 9.26 19.89
C PRO A 50 -12.54 9.78 18.44
N ARG A 51 -11.42 9.54 17.74
CA ARG A 51 -11.20 9.99 16.36
C ARG A 51 -11.25 8.89 15.32
N ALA A 52 -10.95 7.65 15.71
CA ALA A 52 -10.88 6.52 14.80
C ALA A 52 -10.93 5.19 15.55
N THR A 53 -11.42 4.17 14.86
CA THR A 53 -11.26 2.76 15.23
C THR A 53 -10.09 2.19 14.44
N LEU A 54 -9.22 1.47 15.12
CA LEU A 54 -8.03 0.82 14.55
C LEU A 54 -8.10 -0.68 14.79
N ALA A 55 -7.64 -1.46 13.82
CA ALA A 55 -7.49 -2.90 13.93
C ALA A 55 -6.02 -3.25 14.15
N LEU A 56 -5.76 -4.16 15.08
CA LEU A 56 -4.45 -4.74 15.35
C LEU A 56 -4.42 -6.14 14.73
N LEU A 57 -3.53 -6.35 13.77
CA LEU A 57 -3.36 -7.63 13.10
C LEU A 57 -1.96 -8.15 13.33
N GLU A 58 -1.82 -9.46 13.44
CA GLU A 58 -0.54 -10.14 13.54
C GLU A 58 -0.41 -11.13 12.39
N THR A 59 0.71 -11.08 11.69
CA THR A 59 1.00 -12.03 10.62
C THR A 59 1.49 -13.35 11.21
N GLN A 60 1.49 -14.40 10.40
CA GLN A 60 2.08 -15.69 10.79
C GLN A 60 3.58 -15.58 11.14
N GLU A 61 4.25 -14.52 10.67
CA GLU A 61 5.66 -14.20 10.95
C GLU A 61 5.84 -13.46 12.29
N GLY A 62 4.75 -13.20 13.03
CA GLY A 62 4.76 -12.46 14.30
C GLY A 62 4.88 -10.95 14.14
N ILE A 63 4.66 -10.42 12.92
CA ILE A 63 4.73 -8.98 12.65
C ILE A 63 3.36 -8.35 12.94
N GLY A 64 3.34 -7.34 13.81
CA GLY A 64 2.14 -6.57 14.14
C GLY A 64 1.89 -5.41 13.17
N TYR A 65 0.65 -5.30 12.70
CA TYR A 65 0.14 -4.23 11.84
C TYR A 65 -1.01 -3.51 12.53
N ILE A 66 -1.09 -2.19 12.33
CA ILE A 66 -2.19 -1.35 12.81
C ILE A 66 -2.84 -0.72 11.59
N LEU A 67 -4.12 -0.99 11.38
CA LEU A 67 -4.85 -0.55 10.19
C LEU A 67 -6.10 0.25 10.55
N LYS A 68 -6.43 1.22 9.71
CA LYS A 68 -7.73 1.91 9.71
C LYS A 68 -8.54 1.52 8.46
N PRO A 69 -9.87 1.76 8.44
CA PRO A 69 -10.68 1.53 7.25
C PRO A 69 -10.09 2.26 6.03
N GLY A 70 -9.94 1.54 4.92
CA GLY A 70 -9.33 2.01 3.68
C GLY A 70 -7.88 1.57 3.47
N ASP A 71 -7.19 1.13 4.54
CA ASP A 71 -5.80 0.66 4.43
C ASP A 71 -5.73 -0.72 3.76
N THR A 72 -4.57 -1.03 3.18
CA THR A 72 -4.29 -2.28 2.49
C THR A 72 -3.30 -3.11 3.28
N LEU A 73 -3.60 -4.40 3.45
CA LEU A 73 -2.72 -5.39 4.04
C LEU A 73 -2.57 -6.54 3.04
N GLY A 74 -1.40 -6.61 2.39
CA GLY A 74 -1.12 -7.67 1.44
C GLY A 74 -2.10 -7.67 0.26
N ASP A 75 -2.87 -8.76 0.12
CA ASP A 75 -3.87 -8.97 -0.93
C ASP A 75 -5.26 -8.36 -0.63
N GLY A 76 -5.47 -7.78 0.56
CA GLY A 76 -6.76 -7.26 0.98
C GLY A 76 -6.76 -5.79 1.40
N ARG A 77 -7.87 -5.10 1.11
CA ARG A 77 -8.18 -3.77 1.64
C ARG A 77 -9.14 -3.90 2.81
N LEU A 78 -8.82 -3.27 3.94
CA LEU A 78 -9.71 -3.16 5.08
C LEU A 78 -10.90 -2.27 4.72
N MET A 79 -12.09 -2.83 4.77
CA MET A 79 -13.35 -2.13 4.45
C MET A 79 -13.97 -1.56 5.71
N GLU A 80 -14.07 -2.37 6.76
CA GLU A 80 -14.84 -2.04 7.96
C GLU A 80 -14.25 -2.72 9.19
N ILE A 81 -14.33 -2.02 10.33
CA ILE A 81 -13.98 -2.55 11.65
C ILE A 81 -15.26 -2.61 12.49
N GLY A 82 -15.72 -3.83 12.75
CA GLY A 82 -16.88 -4.12 13.59
C GLY A 82 -16.51 -4.22 15.07
N ALA A 83 -17.37 -4.89 15.83
CA ALA A 83 -17.21 -4.92 17.29
C ALA A 83 -16.08 -5.85 17.75
N ASP A 84 -16.03 -7.01 17.11
CA ASP A 84 -15.16 -8.16 17.35
C ASP A 84 -14.63 -8.74 16.03
N ASN A 85 -14.83 -8.03 14.92
CA ASN A 85 -14.47 -8.49 13.59
C ASN A 85 -13.95 -7.36 12.71
N VAL A 86 -13.20 -7.73 11.68
CA VAL A 86 -12.80 -6.83 10.59
C VAL A 86 -13.13 -7.47 9.25
N VAL A 87 -13.53 -6.61 8.31
CA VAL A 87 -13.93 -7.01 6.97
C VAL A 87 -12.90 -6.53 5.98
N PHE A 88 -12.34 -7.46 5.22
CA PHE A 88 -11.44 -7.18 4.12
C PHE A 88 -12.11 -7.49 2.78
N ALA A 89 -11.76 -6.70 1.77
CA ALA A 89 -11.99 -7.01 0.37
C ALA A 89 -10.67 -7.47 -0.23
N VAL A 90 -10.59 -8.75 -0.57
CA VAL A 90 -9.43 -9.40 -1.20
C VAL A 90 -9.69 -9.50 -2.70
N GLY A 91 -8.77 -9.01 -3.52
CA GLY A 91 -8.95 -9.06 -4.97
C GLY A 91 -7.62 -8.99 -5.70
N PRO A 92 -7.48 -9.68 -6.85
CA PRO A 92 -6.22 -9.73 -7.59
C PRO A 92 -5.81 -8.36 -8.16
N LYS A 93 -6.76 -7.42 -8.26
CA LYS A 93 -6.53 -6.07 -8.77
C LYS A 93 -7.64 -5.11 -8.30
N PRO A 94 -7.33 -3.83 -8.03
CA PRO A 94 -8.37 -2.82 -7.85
C PRO A 94 -9.31 -2.81 -9.06
N GLY A 95 -10.59 -3.12 -8.86
CA GLY A 95 -11.62 -3.16 -9.92
C GLY A 95 -12.07 -4.56 -10.39
N ALA A 96 -11.43 -5.64 -9.94
CA ALA A 96 -11.94 -7.00 -10.12
C ALA A 96 -12.97 -7.36 -9.03
N ALA A 97 -13.78 -8.41 -9.24
CA ALA A 97 -14.74 -8.88 -8.24
C ALA A 97 -13.99 -9.27 -6.96
N ALA A 98 -14.17 -8.49 -5.89
CA ALA A 98 -13.46 -8.69 -4.63
C ALA A 98 -14.15 -9.76 -3.79
N GLN A 99 -13.37 -10.70 -3.28
CA GLN A 99 -13.80 -11.67 -2.29
C GLN A 99 -13.81 -11.00 -0.92
N ARG A 100 -14.95 -11.07 -0.23
CA ARG A 100 -15.08 -10.54 1.14
C ARG A 100 -14.56 -11.57 2.14
N VAL A 101 -13.54 -11.19 2.90
CA VAL A 101 -12.95 -11.99 3.98
C VAL A 101 -13.27 -11.34 5.31
N VAL A 102 -13.72 -12.11 6.29
CA VAL A 102 -14.03 -11.61 7.63
C VAL A 102 -13.09 -12.28 8.62
N LEU A 103 -12.24 -11.49 9.27
CA LEU A 103 -11.42 -11.96 10.38
C LEU A 103 -12.14 -11.62 11.68
N ARG A 104 -12.19 -12.61 12.58
CA ARG A 104 -12.79 -12.46 13.91
C ARG A 104 -11.69 -12.40 14.96
N LEU A 105 -11.97 -11.65 16.01
CA LEU A 105 -11.10 -11.54 17.16
C LEU A 105 -11.00 -12.91 17.81
N ALA A 106 -9.78 -13.42 17.97
CA ALA A 106 -9.60 -14.69 18.64
C ALA A 106 -10.05 -14.55 20.10
N ALA A 107 -11.07 -15.30 20.51
CA ALA A 107 -11.39 -15.47 21.91
C ALA A 107 -10.27 -16.32 22.54
N ASN A 108 -9.61 -15.77 23.56
CA ASN A 108 -8.70 -16.53 24.43
C ASN A 108 -9.50 -17.44 25.37
#